data_AF-A0AA38WUJ9-F1
#
_entry.id   AF-A0AA38WUJ9-F1
#
_cell.length_a   1.000
_cell.length_b   1.000
_cell.length_c   1.000
_cell.angle_alpha   90.00
_cell.angle_beta   90.00
_cell.angle_gamma   90.00
#
_symmetry.space_group_name_H-M   'P 1'
#
loop_
_entity.id
_entity.type
_entity.pdbx_description
1 polymer ?
#
loop_
_entity_poly.entity_id
_entity_poly.type
_entity_poly.pdbx_seq_one_letter_code
_entity_poly.pdbx_strand_id
1 'polypeptide(L)'
;MPPDRGGGLCFWCCCRECYTNREKKRRRDRESSILSIKEWLGDVAIGNNPMLRLIAGTIFMHEQDYNEALKYTNAGGTMELYALNVHIFLKMHRSDYAEKQLRVMQQIDEDHTLTQLATAWLDLAVGGSKIQEAYLIFQDFSEKYQMTNLILNGKAVSCMQMGNFEEAESFLLEALNKDAKDQETLANLVVCSLHLRKPSSRFLSQLKLSDPEHMLIKRELTSQENFNRAIQTVG
;
A
#
# COMPACT_ATOMS: atom_id res chain seq x y z
N MET A 1 15.69 49.97 -28.23
CA MET A 1 16.73 49.70 -27.21
C MET A 1 16.10 49.78 -25.84
N PRO A 2 16.44 48.85 -24.94
CA PRO A 2 15.75 47.58 -24.68
C PRO A 2 14.47 47.71 -23.80
N PRO A 3 13.58 46.69 -23.77
CA PRO A 3 12.56 46.54 -22.75
C PRO A 3 13.12 45.80 -21.52
N ASP A 4 12.71 46.28 -20.35
CA ASP A 4 12.97 45.73 -19.02
C ASP A 4 12.58 44.25 -18.92
N ARG A 5 13.56 43.40 -18.58
CA ARG A 5 13.33 42.04 -18.11
C ARG A 5 13.20 42.05 -16.59
N GLY A 6 11.98 42.24 -16.10
CA GLY A 6 11.62 41.99 -14.71
C GLY A 6 10.41 41.06 -14.63
N GLY A 7 10.52 39.92 -13.94
CA GLY A 7 9.35 39.22 -13.39
C GLY A 7 9.13 37.74 -13.72
N GLY A 8 10.11 36.99 -14.24
CA GLY A 8 9.88 35.58 -14.64
C GLY A 8 10.10 34.49 -13.58
N LEU A 9 10.69 34.78 -12.42
CA LEU A 9 11.25 33.75 -11.52
C LEU A 9 10.38 33.41 -10.28
N CYS A 10 9.26 34.10 -10.02
CA CYS A 10 8.52 33.93 -8.76
C CYS A 10 7.49 32.79 -8.73
N PHE A 11 6.89 32.38 -9.85
CA PHE A 11 5.73 31.47 -9.81
C PHE A 11 6.11 30.00 -9.54
N TRP A 12 7.19 29.51 -10.14
CA TRP A 12 7.68 28.14 -9.91
C TRP A 12 8.35 27.98 -8.53
N CYS A 13 9.05 29.01 -8.04
CA CYS A 13 9.66 28.99 -6.71
C CYS A 13 8.58 29.01 -5.61
N CYS A 14 7.54 29.84 -5.77
CA CYS A 14 6.43 29.95 -4.83
C CYS A 14 5.57 28.67 -4.77
N CYS A 15 5.39 27.96 -5.90
CA CYS A 15 4.65 26.69 -5.93
C CYS A 15 5.43 25.55 -5.25
N ARG A 16 6.76 25.50 -5.42
CA ARG A 16 7.66 24.52 -4.77
C ARG A 16 7.81 24.78 -3.26
N GLU A 17 7.86 26.05 -2.85
CA GLU A 17 7.85 26.46 -1.43
C GLU A 17 6.49 26.24 -0.76
N CYS A 18 5.38 26.46 -1.47
CA CYS A 18 4.04 26.14 -0.94
C CYS A 18 3.80 24.63 -0.81
N TYR A 19 4.31 23.82 -1.73
CA TYR A 19 4.23 22.36 -1.66
C TYR A 19 5.06 21.81 -0.48
N THR A 20 6.32 22.23 -0.37
CA THR A 20 7.20 21.85 0.76
C THR A 20 6.68 22.37 2.11
N ASN A 21 6.03 23.53 2.17
CA ASN A 21 5.37 24.00 3.40
C ASN A 21 4.10 23.21 3.76
N ARG A 22 3.32 22.74 2.78
CA ARG A 22 2.18 21.83 3.02
C ARG A 22 2.63 20.46 3.50
N GLU A 23 3.71 19.92 2.95
CA GLU A 23 4.32 18.66 3.41
C GLU A 23 4.91 18.79 4.81
N LYS A 24 5.65 19.87 5.10
CA LYS A 24 6.17 20.16 6.44
C LYS A 24 5.05 20.39 7.46
N LYS A 25 3.90 20.95 7.06
CA LYS A 25 2.72 21.07 7.92
C LYS A 25 2.09 19.69 8.19
N ARG A 26 1.84 18.90 7.14
CA ARG A 26 1.33 17.52 7.29
C ARG A 26 2.23 16.64 8.16
N ARG A 27 3.56 16.77 8.03
CA ARG A 27 4.52 16.03 8.85
C ARG A 27 4.44 16.40 10.33
N ARG A 28 4.32 17.69 10.66
CA ARG A 28 4.10 18.15 12.04
C ARG A 28 2.77 17.69 12.60
N ASP A 29 1.71 17.76 11.80
CA ASP A 29 0.38 17.30 12.22
C ASP A 29 0.39 15.77 12.48
N ARG A 30 1.13 14.99 11.67
CA ARG A 30 1.34 13.55 11.88
C ARG A 30 2.09 13.26 13.17
N GLU A 31 3.24 13.92 13.40
CA GLU A 31 4.05 13.75 14.61
C GLU A 31 3.24 14.10 15.87
N SER A 32 2.46 15.18 15.85
CA SER A 32 1.54 15.53 16.93
C SER A 32 0.46 14.47 17.15
N SER A 33 -0.13 13.93 16.07
CA SER A 33 -1.17 12.89 16.17
C SER A 33 -0.62 11.61 16.79
N ILE A 34 0.61 11.23 16.44
CA ILE A 34 1.28 10.05 16.99
C ILE A 34 1.51 10.23 18.50
N LEU A 35 1.94 11.41 18.93
CA LEU A 35 2.12 11.70 20.36
C LEU A 35 0.80 11.59 21.13
N SER A 36 -0.27 12.21 20.64
CA SER A 36 -1.59 12.12 21.28
C SER A 36 -2.11 10.67 21.36
N ILE A 37 -1.88 9.86 20.33
CA ILE A 37 -2.27 8.44 20.35
C ILE A 37 -1.44 7.66 21.38
N LYS A 38 -0.13 7.92 21.48
CA LYS A 38 0.71 7.28 22.50
C LYS A 38 0.25 7.65 23.92
N GLU A 39 -0.18 8.89 24.13
CA GLU A 39 -0.77 9.31 25.41
C GLU A 39 -2.06 8.54 25.72
N TRP A 40 -2.96 8.40 24.75
CA TRP A 40 -4.22 7.64 24.93
C TRP A 40 -4.01 6.15 25.13
N LEU A 41 -2.97 5.56 24.52
CA LEU A 41 -2.59 4.17 24.73
C LEU A 41 -1.92 3.93 26.09
N GLY A 42 -1.29 4.95 26.67
CA GLY A 42 -0.71 4.90 28.00
C GLY A 42 -1.75 4.95 29.13
N ASP A 43 -2.97 5.38 28.84
CA ASP A 43 -4.07 5.39 29.79
C ASP A 43 -4.67 3.98 29.95
N VAL A 44 -4.63 3.43 31.17
CA VAL A 44 -5.13 2.09 31.51
C VAL A 44 -6.64 1.96 31.28
N ALA A 45 -7.40 3.06 31.34
CA ALA A 45 -8.85 3.05 31.15
C ALA A 45 -9.27 2.95 29.67
N ILE A 46 -8.46 3.50 28.75
CA ILE A 46 -8.82 3.66 27.33
C ILE A 46 -7.96 2.74 26.44
N GLY A 47 -6.72 2.47 26.82
CA GLY A 47 -5.74 1.72 26.03
C GLY A 47 -6.13 0.28 25.70
N ASN A 48 -7.04 -0.33 26.48
CA ASN A 48 -7.53 -1.69 26.19
C ASN A 48 -8.67 -1.74 25.16
N ASN A 49 -9.17 -0.58 24.68
CA ASN A 49 -10.23 -0.57 23.69
C ASN A 49 -9.72 -1.13 22.33
N PRO A 50 -10.32 -2.21 21.79
CA PRO A 50 -9.87 -2.82 20.53
C PRO A 50 -9.87 -1.86 19.34
N MET A 51 -10.83 -0.93 19.28
CA MET A 51 -10.90 0.06 18.21
C MET A 51 -9.76 1.06 18.28
N LEU A 52 -9.40 1.53 19.48
CA LEU A 52 -8.25 2.42 19.66
C LEU A 52 -6.97 1.71 19.24
N ARG A 53 -6.80 0.44 19.66
CA ARG A 53 -5.64 -0.38 19.30
C ARG A 53 -5.55 -0.61 17.79
N LEU A 54 -6.68 -0.81 17.11
CA LEU A 54 -6.75 -0.97 15.66
C LEU A 54 -6.33 0.31 14.92
N ILE A 55 -6.87 1.46 15.34
CA ILE A 55 -6.54 2.77 14.77
C ILE A 55 -5.07 3.09 15.00
N ALA A 56 -4.58 2.89 16.22
CA ALA A 56 -3.18 3.07 16.57
C ALA A 56 -2.25 2.18 15.72
N GLY A 57 -2.55 0.88 15.62
CA GLY A 57 -1.78 -0.05 14.82
C GLY A 57 -1.73 0.34 13.33
N THR A 58 -2.86 0.80 12.78
CA THR A 58 -2.93 1.28 11.38
C THR A 58 -2.05 2.51 11.17
N ILE A 59 -2.04 3.44 12.13
CA ILE A 59 -1.21 4.66 12.07
C ILE A 59 0.27 4.31 12.18
N PHE A 60 0.66 3.48 13.16
CA PHE A 60 2.05 3.04 13.30
C PHE A 60 2.54 2.25 12.08
N MET A 61 1.67 1.45 11.46
CA MET A 61 1.98 0.75 10.22
C MET A 61 2.25 1.72 9.06
N HIS A 62 1.49 2.82 8.95
CA HIS A 62 1.73 3.85 7.94
C HIS A 62 3.07 4.58 8.17
N GLU A 63 3.46 4.79 9.43
CA GLU A 63 4.75 5.38 9.81
C GLU A 63 5.92 4.39 9.72
N GLN A 64 5.67 3.14 9.32
CA GLN A 64 6.66 2.05 9.20
C GLN A 64 7.29 1.62 10.53
N ASP A 65 6.69 1.99 11.67
CA ASP A 65 7.09 1.52 13.00
C ASP A 65 6.31 0.25 13.38
N TYR A 66 6.69 -0.85 12.74
CA TYR A 66 6.02 -2.15 12.91
C TYR A 66 6.18 -2.72 14.32
N ASN A 67 7.29 -2.42 15.00
CA ASN A 67 7.54 -2.92 16.35
C ASN A 67 6.60 -2.28 17.37
N GLU A 68 6.41 -0.95 17.30
CA GLU A 68 5.43 -0.27 18.14
C GLU A 68 4.01 -0.72 17.82
N ALA A 69 3.67 -0.89 16.53
CA ALA A 69 2.35 -1.40 16.14
C ALA A 69 2.04 -2.75 16.81
N LEU A 70 2.96 -3.71 16.72
CA LEU A 70 2.78 -5.05 17.28
C LEU A 70 2.69 -5.08 18.81
N LYS A 71 3.32 -4.13 19.53
CA LYS A 71 3.17 -4.03 20.99
C LYS A 71 1.71 -3.86 21.41
N TYR A 72 0.95 -3.05 20.66
CA TYR A 72 -0.44 -2.79 20.96
C TYR A 72 -1.39 -3.79 20.32
N THR A 73 -1.09 -4.32 19.14
CA THR A 73 -2.01 -5.20 18.41
C THR A 73 -1.85 -6.69 18.76
N ASN A 74 -0.68 -7.12 19.26
CA ASN A 74 -0.42 -8.54 19.56
C ASN A 74 -1.03 -9.04 20.89
N ALA A 75 -1.56 -8.16 21.74
CA ALA A 75 -2.22 -8.55 23.00
C ALA A 75 -3.55 -9.29 22.81
N GLY A 76 -3.86 -9.78 21.60
CA GLY A 76 -5.11 -10.45 21.26
C GLY A 76 -6.29 -9.47 21.18
N GLY A 77 -7.42 -9.93 20.66
CA GLY A 77 -8.63 -9.13 20.58
C GLY A 77 -9.59 -9.60 19.49
N THR A 78 -10.06 -8.66 18.67
CA THR A 78 -11.03 -8.91 17.61
C THR A 78 -10.36 -9.40 16.32
N MET A 79 -11.17 -9.92 15.40
CA MET A 79 -10.69 -10.50 14.15
C MET A 79 -9.93 -9.48 13.27
N GLU A 80 -10.30 -8.20 13.35
CA GLU A 80 -9.62 -7.08 12.68
C GLU A 80 -8.19 -6.89 13.20
N LEU A 81 -7.96 -7.04 14.51
CA LEU A 81 -6.62 -6.95 15.10
C LEU A 81 -5.74 -8.12 14.65
N TYR A 82 -6.31 -9.33 14.55
CA TYR A 82 -5.58 -10.47 14.01
C TYR A 82 -5.22 -10.27 12.53
N ALA A 83 -6.16 -9.79 11.71
CA ALA A 83 -5.93 -9.49 10.30
C ALA A 83 -4.88 -8.37 10.12
N LEU A 84 -4.91 -7.33 10.95
CA LEU A 84 -3.91 -6.27 10.95
C LEU A 84 -2.51 -6.80 11.30
N ASN A 85 -2.41 -7.73 12.26
CA ASN A 85 -1.14 -8.37 12.60
C ASN A 85 -0.56 -9.17 11.44
N VAL A 86 -1.39 -9.95 10.74
CA VAL A 86 -0.98 -10.63 9.49
C VAL A 86 -0.40 -9.62 8.51
N HIS A 87 -1.12 -8.51 8.29
CA HIS A 87 -0.67 -7.47 7.37
C HIS A 87 0.67 -6.83 7.79
N ILE A 88 0.85 -6.54 9.08
CA ILE A 88 2.11 -6.01 9.62
C ILE A 88 3.26 -7.02 9.43
N PHE A 89 3.06 -8.30 9.74
CA PHE A 89 4.10 -9.33 9.57
C PHE A 89 4.52 -9.49 8.11
N LEU A 90 3.58 -9.40 7.17
CA LEU A 90 3.88 -9.39 5.74
C LEU A 90 4.71 -8.16 5.33
N LYS A 91 4.39 -6.97 5.86
CA LYS A 91 5.17 -5.75 5.62
C LYS A 91 6.59 -5.83 6.21
N MET A 92 6.77 -6.58 7.30
CA MET A 92 8.10 -6.88 7.87
C MET A 92 8.87 -7.96 7.09
N HIS A 93 8.33 -8.49 5.99
CA HIS A 93 8.90 -9.60 5.23
C HIS A 93 9.08 -10.88 6.07
N ARG A 94 8.21 -11.11 7.06
CA ARG A 94 8.23 -12.30 7.94
C ARG A 94 6.96 -13.14 7.75
N SER A 95 6.92 -13.90 6.65
CA SER A 95 5.81 -14.82 6.34
C SER A 95 5.59 -15.88 7.43
N ASP A 96 6.64 -16.33 8.12
CA ASP A 96 6.52 -17.35 9.18
C ASP A 96 5.61 -16.91 10.33
N TYR A 97 5.68 -15.62 10.72
CA TYR A 97 4.84 -15.08 11.79
C TYR A 97 3.43 -14.79 11.29
N ALA A 98 3.30 -14.35 10.04
CA ALA A 98 2.00 -14.17 9.38
C ALA A 98 1.22 -15.49 9.31
N GLU A 99 1.87 -16.61 8.97
CA GLU A 99 1.24 -17.93 8.93
C GLU A 99 0.76 -18.38 10.32
N LYS A 100 1.57 -18.18 11.37
CA LYS A 100 1.16 -18.49 12.74
C LYS A 100 -0.07 -17.69 13.16
N GLN A 101 -0.09 -16.41 12.83
CA GLN A 101 -1.23 -15.54 13.14
C GLN A 101 -2.48 -15.95 12.36
N LEU A 102 -2.33 -16.33 11.08
CA LEU A 102 -3.42 -16.80 10.24
C LEU A 102 -4.03 -18.10 10.78
N ARG A 103 -3.22 -19.04 11.27
CA ARG A 103 -3.72 -20.27 11.92
C ARG A 103 -4.61 -19.98 13.12
N VAL A 104 -4.29 -18.94 13.90
CA VAL A 104 -5.16 -18.50 15.01
C VAL A 104 -6.49 -17.96 14.46
N MET A 105 -6.48 -17.19 13.38
CA MET A 105 -7.71 -16.72 12.74
C MET A 105 -8.57 -17.87 12.23
N GLN A 106 -7.97 -18.86 11.57
CA GLN A 106 -8.66 -20.06 11.08
C GLN A 106 -9.26 -20.90 12.21
N GLN A 107 -8.60 -20.98 13.37
CA GLN A 107 -9.15 -21.66 14.55
C GLN A 107 -10.36 -20.96 15.14
N ILE A 108 -10.46 -19.63 15.00
CA ILE A 108 -11.60 -18.86 15.48
C ILE A 108 -12.76 -18.99 14.50
N ASP A 109 -12.51 -18.67 13.23
CA ASP A 109 -13.49 -18.75 12.15
C ASP A 109 -12.76 -18.79 10.79
N GLU A 110 -12.74 -19.97 10.17
CA GLU A 110 -12.09 -20.20 8.87
C GLU A 110 -12.87 -19.56 7.72
N ASP A 111 -14.20 -19.51 7.80
CA ASP A 111 -15.07 -19.00 6.73
C ASP A 111 -15.26 -17.48 6.80
N HIS A 112 -14.76 -16.84 7.88
CA HIS A 112 -14.83 -15.40 8.02
C HIS A 112 -14.11 -14.68 6.87
N THR A 113 -14.72 -13.62 6.34
CA THR A 113 -14.21 -12.84 5.21
C THR A 113 -12.80 -12.29 5.44
N LEU A 114 -12.52 -11.81 6.66
CA LEU A 114 -11.17 -11.35 7.05
C LEU A 114 -10.14 -12.48 7.10
N THR A 115 -10.53 -13.68 7.50
CA THR A 115 -9.64 -14.85 7.50
C THR A 115 -9.30 -15.22 6.07
N GLN A 116 -10.30 -15.32 5.19
CA GLN A 116 -10.12 -15.58 3.77
C GLN A 116 -9.24 -14.51 3.08
N LEU A 117 -9.47 -13.22 3.37
CA LEU A 117 -8.65 -12.14 2.84
C LEU A 117 -7.20 -12.19 3.35
N ALA A 118 -7.00 -12.50 4.63
CA ALA A 118 -5.67 -12.65 5.22
C ALA A 118 -4.91 -13.86 4.62
N THR A 119 -5.63 -14.96 4.33
CA THR A 119 -5.09 -16.11 3.58
C THR A 119 -4.62 -15.67 2.20
N ALA A 120 -5.45 -14.96 1.43
CA ALA A 120 -5.08 -14.48 0.10
C ALA A 120 -3.84 -13.56 0.12
N TRP A 121 -3.71 -12.68 1.12
CA TRP A 121 -2.50 -11.85 1.27
C TRP A 121 -1.24 -12.66 1.57
N LEU A 122 -1.34 -13.68 2.43
CA LEU A 122 -0.22 -14.55 2.74
C LEU A 122 0.19 -15.37 1.51
N ASP A 123 -0.77 -15.94 0.79
CA ASP A 123 -0.53 -16.74 -0.40
C ASP A 123 0.11 -15.92 -1.53
N LEU A 124 -0.33 -14.68 -1.74
CA LEU A 124 0.30 -13.73 -2.66
C LEU A 124 1.75 -13.37 -2.26
N ALA A 125 2.05 -13.35 -0.97
CA ALA A 125 3.38 -13.03 -0.46
C ALA A 125 4.34 -14.23 -0.53
N VAL A 126 3.84 -15.45 -0.29
CA VAL A 126 4.61 -16.70 -0.42
C VAL A 126 4.88 -17.02 -1.89
N GLY A 127 3.88 -16.82 -2.76
CA GLY A 127 3.98 -17.10 -4.19
C GLY A 127 3.99 -18.59 -4.53
N GLY A 128 4.43 -18.92 -5.76
CA GLY A 128 4.50 -20.29 -6.24
C GLY A 128 3.12 -20.93 -6.48
N SER A 129 2.91 -22.15 -6.00
CA SER A 129 1.63 -22.86 -6.17
C SER A 129 0.46 -22.22 -5.42
N LYS A 130 0.75 -21.38 -4.41
CA LYS A 130 -0.26 -20.70 -3.58
C LYS A 130 -0.96 -19.54 -4.27
N ILE A 131 -0.39 -19.03 -5.36
CA ILE A 131 -1.00 -17.91 -6.11
C ILE A 131 -2.37 -18.31 -6.68
N GLN A 132 -2.53 -19.58 -7.07
CA GLN A 132 -3.81 -20.08 -7.57
C GLN A 132 -4.88 -20.11 -6.48
N GLU A 133 -4.50 -20.47 -5.25
CA GLU A 133 -5.40 -20.43 -4.09
C GLU A 133 -5.85 -18.98 -3.82
N ALA A 134 -4.91 -18.03 -3.82
CA ALA A 134 -5.23 -16.60 -3.67
C ALA A 134 -6.21 -16.10 -4.75
N TYR A 135 -6.00 -16.48 -6.01
CA TYR A 135 -6.89 -16.10 -7.11
C TYR A 135 -8.33 -16.61 -6.89
N LEU A 136 -8.47 -17.87 -6.47
CA LEU A 136 -9.78 -18.47 -6.21
C LEU A 136 -10.51 -17.74 -5.07
N ILE A 137 -9.80 -17.33 -4.01
CA ILE A 137 -10.40 -16.54 -2.93
C ILE A 137 -10.93 -15.20 -3.45
N PHE A 138 -10.15 -14.48 -4.27
CA PHE A 138 -10.62 -13.23 -4.87
C PHE A 138 -11.75 -13.44 -5.89
N GLN A 139 -11.75 -14.56 -6.61
CA GLN A 139 -12.84 -14.95 -7.50
C GLN A 139 -14.13 -15.16 -6.70
N ASP A 140 -14.09 -15.91 -5.60
CA ASP A 140 -15.22 -16.12 -4.70
C ASP A 140 -15.75 -14.80 -4.14
N PHE A 141 -14.86 -13.88 -3.76
CA PHE A 141 -15.26 -12.54 -3.33
C PHE A 141 -15.96 -11.74 -4.43
N SER A 142 -15.53 -11.89 -5.69
CA SER A 142 -16.17 -11.22 -6.82
C SER A 142 -17.57 -11.74 -7.14
N GLU A 143 -17.87 -12.99 -6.78
CA GLU A 143 -19.18 -13.62 -6.96
C GLU A 143 -20.13 -13.32 -5.78
N LYS A 144 -19.59 -13.29 -4.55
CA LYS A 144 -20.37 -13.04 -3.33
C LYS A 144 -20.64 -11.56 -3.06
N TYR A 145 -19.72 -10.68 -3.46
CA TYR A 145 -19.77 -9.25 -3.17
C TYR A 145 -19.73 -8.42 -4.44
N GLN A 146 -20.07 -7.13 -4.32
CA GLN A 146 -19.88 -6.20 -5.42
C GLN A 146 -18.39 -6.13 -5.77
N MET A 147 -18.10 -6.15 -7.08
CA MET A 147 -16.74 -6.10 -7.59
C MET A 147 -16.10 -4.74 -7.32
N THR A 148 -15.43 -4.63 -6.18
CA THR A 148 -14.68 -3.44 -5.75
C THR A 148 -13.30 -3.40 -6.42
N ASN A 149 -12.66 -2.23 -6.42
CA ASN A 149 -11.29 -2.08 -6.94
C ASN A 149 -10.29 -2.97 -6.19
N LEU A 150 -10.50 -3.21 -4.89
CA LEU A 150 -9.62 -4.10 -4.12
C LEU A 150 -9.67 -5.54 -4.65
N ILE A 151 -10.88 -6.05 -4.95
CA ILE A 151 -11.04 -7.41 -5.49
C ILE A 151 -10.44 -7.48 -6.91
N LEU A 152 -10.72 -6.49 -7.76
CA LEU A 152 -10.17 -6.44 -9.13
C LEU A 152 -8.64 -6.38 -9.13
N ASN A 153 -8.05 -5.56 -8.26
CA ASN A 153 -6.59 -5.51 -8.10
C ASN A 153 -6.03 -6.83 -7.56
N GLY A 154 -6.68 -7.46 -6.58
CA GLY A 154 -6.28 -8.76 -6.05
C GLY A 154 -6.25 -9.85 -7.14
N LYS A 155 -7.29 -9.92 -7.97
CA LYS A 155 -7.35 -10.82 -9.13
C LYS A 155 -6.26 -10.51 -10.14
N ALA A 156 -6.09 -9.24 -10.51
CA ALA A 156 -5.07 -8.82 -11.47
C ALA A 156 -3.65 -9.16 -11.00
N VAL A 157 -3.31 -8.88 -9.73
CA VAL A 157 -1.99 -9.21 -9.17
C VAL A 157 -1.76 -10.73 -9.18
N SER A 158 -2.77 -11.52 -8.87
CA SER A 158 -2.68 -12.98 -8.94
C SER A 158 -2.40 -13.45 -10.37
N CYS A 159 -3.14 -12.96 -11.37
CA CYS A 159 -2.92 -13.26 -12.79
C CYS A 159 -1.51 -12.82 -13.26
N MET A 160 -1.04 -11.64 -12.84
CA MET A 160 0.30 -11.15 -13.16
C MET A 160 1.39 -12.06 -12.59
N GLN A 161 1.23 -12.57 -11.37
CA GLN A 161 2.18 -13.50 -10.77
C GLN A 161 2.17 -14.88 -11.45
N MET A 162 1.04 -15.30 -12.05
CA MET A 162 0.96 -16.50 -12.88
C MET A 162 1.52 -16.30 -14.30
N GLY A 163 1.80 -15.07 -14.71
CA GLY A 163 2.28 -14.72 -16.06
C GLY A 163 1.18 -14.41 -17.07
N ASN A 164 -0.09 -14.38 -16.65
CA ASN A 164 -1.24 -14.05 -17.49
C ASN A 164 -1.49 -12.53 -17.48
N PHE A 165 -0.67 -11.78 -18.22
CA PHE A 165 -0.74 -10.31 -18.21
C PHE A 165 -1.94 -9.75 -19.00
N GLU A 166 -2.39 -10.45 -20.04
CA GLU A 166 -3.53 -10.02 -20.86
C GLU A 166 -4.84 -10.02 -20.06
N GLU A 167 -5.07 -11.06 -19.25
CA GLU A 167 -6.23 -11.15 -18.38
C GLU A 167 -6.15 -10.12 -17.25
N ALA A 168 -4.96 -9.93 -16.66
CA ALA A 168 -4.73 -8.92 -15.65
C ALA A 168 -5.04 -7.50 -16.16
N GLU A 169 -4.63 -7.16 -17.39
CA GLU A 169 -4.94 -5.87 -18.01
C GLU A 169 -6.46 -5.63 -18.08
N SER A 170 -7.24 -6.66 -18.44
CA SER A 170 -8.70 -6.54 -18.49
C SER A 170 -9.31 -6.16 -17.13
N PHE A 171 -8.90 -6.84 -16.06
CA PHE A 171 -9.38 -6.53 -14.70
C PHE A 171 -8.95 -5.14 -14.24
N LEU A 172 -7.72 -4.73 -14.56
CA LEU A 172 -7.20 -3.42 -14.19
C LEU A 172 -7.89 -2.27 -14.95
N LEU A 173 -8.22 -2.46 -16.22
CA LEU A 173 -9.00 -1.48 -16.99
C LEU A 173 -10.42 -1.35 -16.45
N GLU A 174 -11.03 -2.45 -16.00
CA GLU A 174 -12.32 -2.39 -15.30
C GLU A 174 -12.22 -1.58 -14.00
N ALA A 175 -11.18 -1.81 -13.20
CA ALA A 175 -10.94 -1.05 -11.96
C ALA A 175 -10.70 0.44 -12.24
N LEU A 176 -9.97 0.76 -13.31
CA LEU A 176 -9.71 2.13 -13.74
C LEU A 176 -10.99 2.86 -14.18
N ASN A 177 -11.92 2.16 -14.83
CA ASN A 177 -13.21 2.72 -15.21
C ASN A 177 -14.09 3.01 -14.00
N LYS A 178 -13.90 2.29 -12.89
CA LYS A 178 -14.62 2.52 -11.62
C LYS A 178 -14.03 3.68 -10.82
N ASP A 179 -12.71 3.70 -10.66
CA ASP A 179 -12.00 4.84 -10.07
C ASP A 179 -10.68 5.09 -10.80
N ALA A 180 -10.65 6.17 -11.57
CA ALA A 180 -9.46 6.57 -12.30
C ALA A 180 -8.33 7.08 -11.40
N LYS A 181 -8.58 7.36 -10.11
CA LYS A 181 -7.59 7.89 -9.17
C LYS A 181 -7.00 6.84 -8.25
N ASP A 182 -7.48 5.61 -8.30
CA ASP A 182 -6.99 4.54 -7.45
C ASP A 182 -5.49 4.27 -7.69
N GLN A 183 -4.70 4.43 -6.64
CA GLN A 183 -3.24 4.36 -6.70
C GLN A 183 -2.75 2.94 -7.02
N GLU A 184 -3.42 1.92 -6.46
CA GLU A 184 -3.03 0.53 -6.63
C GLU A 184 -3.31 0.07 -8.06
N THR A 185 -4.47 0.43 -8.62
CA THR A 185 -4.81 0.18 -10.04
C THR A 185 -3.79 0.81 -10.99
N LEU A 186 -3.44 2.08 -10.77
CA LEU A 186 -2.46 2.77 -11.60
C LEU A 186 -1.07 2.12 -11.51
N ALA A 187 -0.64 1.75 -10.29
CA ALA A 187 0.64 1.07 -10.09
C ALA A 187 0.69 -0.30 -10.80
N ASN A 188 -0.37 -1.10 -10.66
CA ASN A 188 -0.48 -2.40 -11.31
C ASN A 188 -0.55 -2.28 -12.84
N LEU A 189 -1.24 -1.26 -13.37
CA LEU A 189 -1.28 -0.97 -14.81
C LEU A 189 0.09 -0.62 -15.38
N VAL A 190 0.92 0.13 -14.64
CA VAL A 190 2.30 0.43 -15.06
C VAL A 190 3.08 -0.86 -15.25
N VAL A 191 3.05 -1.75 -14.25
CA VAL A 191 3.78 -3.02 -14.29
C VAL A 191 3.24 -3.92 -15.41
N CYS A 192 1.92 -4.07 -15.52
CA CYS A 192 1.29 -4.88 -16.56
C CYS A 192 1.62 -4.36 -17.98
N SER A 193 1.53 -3.05 -18.19
CA SER A 193 1.86 -2.41 -19.48
C SER A 193 3.33 -2.63 -19.87
N LEU A 194 4.26 -2.60 -18.91
CA LEU A 194 5.67 -2.87 -19.16
C LEU A 194 5.89 -4.32 -19.63
N HIS A 195 5.22 -5.30 -19.02
CA HIS A 195 5.29 -6.71 -19.44
C HIS A 195 4.69 -6.94 -20.83
N LEU A 196 3.60 -6.24 -21.16
CA LEU A 196 2.97 -6.27 -22.48
C LEU A 196 3.69 -5.42 -23.55
N ARG A 197 4.81 -4.77 -23.20
CA ARG A 197 5.58 -3.85 -24.06
C ARG A 197 4.75 -2.68 -24.61
N LYS A 198 3.78 -2.23 -23.82
CA LYS A 198 2.92 -1.06 -24.10
C LYS A 198 3.46 0.20 -23.38
N PRO A 199 3.16 1.41 -23.88
CA PRO A 199 3.59 2.64 -23.22
C PRO A 199 2.88 2.84 -21.88
N SER A 200 3.63 2.81 -20.77
CA SER A 200 3.12 2.97 -19.40
C SER A 200 3.24 4.41 -18.85
N SER A 201 3.85 5.32 -19.61
CA SER A 201 4.19 6.68 -19.16
C SER A 201 2.98 7.50 -18.70
N ARG A 202 1.82 7.30 -19.31
CA ARG A 202 0.56 7.94 -18.92
C ARG A 202 0.17 7.59 -17.48
N PHE A 203 0.12 6.29 -17.17
CA PHE A 203 -0.29 5.81 -15.85
C PHE A 203 0.73 6.21 -14.78
N LEU A 204 2.02 6.15 -15.10
CA LEU A 204 3.08 6.58 -14.20
C LEU A 204 3.01 8.08 -13.87
N SER A 205 2.74 8.91 -14.88
CA SER A 205 2.56 10.35 -14.67
C SER A 205 1.34 10.65 -13.81
N GLN A 206 0.24 9.91 -14.00
CA GLN A 206 -0.96 10.03 -13.20
C GLN A 206 -0.72 9.60 -11.74
N LEU A 207 0.00 8.50 -11.51
CA LEU A 207 0.38 8.04 -10.17
C LEU A 207 1.23 9.09 -9.45
N LYS A 208 2.21 9.70 -10.14
CA LYS A 208 3.05 10.77 -9.59
C LYS A 208 2.26 12.01 -9.18
N LEU A 209 1.13 12.28 -9.82
CA LEU A 209 0.25 13.39 -9.46
C LEU A 209 -0.71 13.04 -8.31
N SER A 210 -1.20 11.80 -8.27
CA SER A 210 -2.16 11.33 -7.25
C SER A 210 -1.48 11.03 -5.91
N ASP A 211 -0.44 10.21 -5.90
CA ASP A 211 0.30 9.83 -4.70
C ASP A 211 1.81 9.74 -4.96
N PRO A 212 2.57 10.83 -4.70
CA PRO A 212 4.02 10.86 -4.83
C PRO A 212 4.76 9.91 -3.88
N GLU A 213 4.13 9.52 -2.76
CA GLU A 213 4.74 8.71 -1.71
C GLU A 213 4.54 7.19 -1.92
N HIS A 214 3.84 6.81 -2.99
CA HIS A 214 3.56 5.43 -3.34
C HIS A 214 4.86 4.61 -3.46
N MET A 215 4.83 3.36 -2.99
CA MET A 215 6.02 2.48 -2.96
C MET A 215 6.71 2.34 -4.32
N LEU A 216 5.93 2.28 -5.41
CA LEU A 216 6.46 2.16 -6.77
C LEU A 216 7.30 3.38 -7.17
N ILE A 217 6.86 4.60 -6.85
CA ILE A 217 7.58 5.84 -7.18
C ILE A 217 8.85 5.95 -6.34
N LYS A 218 8.77 5.65 -5.04
CA LYS A 218 9.96 5.61 -4.16
C LYS A 218 11.01 4.64 -4.67
N ARG A 219 10.59 3.45 -5.12
CA ARG A 219 11.49 2.45 -5.72
C ARG A 219 12.09 2.93 -7.04
N GLU A 220 11.29 3.57 -7.91
CA GLU A 220 11.77 4.16 -9.16
C GLU A 220 12.87 5.20 -8.90
N LEU A 221 12.59 6.18 -8.02
CA LEU A 221 13.53 7.25 -7.67
C LEU A 221 14.82 6.70 -7.05
N THR A 222 14.70 5.80 -6.07
CA THR A 222 15.85 5.17 -5.42
C THR A 222 16.70 4.39 -6.43
N SER A 223 16.06 3.67 -7.35
CA SER A 223 16.75 2.92 -8.40
C SER A 223 17.48 3.84 -9.37
N GLN A 224 16.87 4.97 -9.73
CA GLN A 224 17.46 5.97 -10.59
C GLN A 224 18.67 6.66 -9.93
N GLU A 225 18.57 7.00 -8.64
CA GLU A 225 19.68 7.56 -7.86
C GLU A 225 20.85 6.56 -7.75
N ASN A 226 20.55 5.30 -7.45
CA ASN A 226 21.56 4.24 -7.40
C ASN A 226 22.27 4.05 -8.75
N PHE A 227 21.51 4.09 -9.85
CA PHE A 227 22.05 4.00 -11.21
C PHE A 227 22.96 5.19 -11.55
N ASN A 228 22.51 6.42 -11.24
CA ASN A 228 23.31 7.63 -11.46
C ASN A 228 24.62 7.60 -10.66
N ARG A 229 24.57 7.12 -9.40
CA ARG A 229 25.77 6.93 -8.57
C ARG A 229 26.72 5.89 -9.17
N ALA A 230 26.19 4.80 -9.73
CA ALA A 230 27.01 3.78 -10.39
C ALA A 230 27.73 4.34 -11.62
N ILE A 231 27.04 5.14 -12.45
CA ILE A 231 27.66 5.81 -13.61
C ILE A 231 28.82 6.71 -13.16
N GLN A 232 28.64 7.49 -12.08
CA GLN A 232 29.67 8.37 -11.54
C GLN A 232 30.88 7.64 -10.95
N THR A 233 30.76 6.35 -10.66
CA THR A 233 31.86 5.53 -10.11
C THR A 233 32.67 4.86 -11.23
N VAL A 234 32.10 4.74 -12.43
CA VAL A 234 32.70 4.06 -13.59
C VAL A 234 33.36 5.05 -14.57
N GLY A 235 33.01 6.35 -14.49
CA GLY A 235 33.67 7.44 -15.24
C GLY A 235 34.77 8.11 -14.44
#